data_AF-A0A0Q8EB28-F1
#
_entry.id   AF-A0A0Q8EB28-F1
#
_cell.length_a   1.000
_cell.length_b   1.000
_cell.length_c   1.000
_cell.angle_alpha   90.00
_cell.angle_beta   90.00
_cell.angle_gamma   90.00
#
_symmetry.space_group_name_H-M   'P 1'
#
loop_
_entity.id
_entity.type
_entity.pdbx_description
1 polymer ?
#
loop_
_entity_poly.entity_id
_entity_poly.type
_entity_poly.pdbx_seq_one_letter_code
_entity_poly.pdbx_strand_id
1 'polypeptide(L)'
;MHAINTAAFPTRDEADLVDALRADAEAWLPELGHVAEAPDGSPAAYALLTRCRVGDAPALALAPVATSPAYQRQGAGQAVVRAVLNAARMRGEALVLVLGHPEYYPRFGFVPASRYGIRPGFEVPDEAMMALVLDDSVPVPAGMIRYPAAFGV
;
A
#
# COMPACT_ATOMS: atom_id res chain seq x y z
N MET A 1 -7.64 -12.72 5.30
CA MET A 1 -6.34 -12.11 4.94
C MET A 1 -5.38 -13.15 4.35
N HIS A 2 -4.91 -14.15 5.13
CA HIS A 2 -4.07 -15.24 4.59
C HIS A 2 -4.72 -15.91 3.35
N ALA A 3 -6.01 -16.24 3.42
CA ALA A 3 -6.75 -16.83 2.30
C ALA A 3 -6.89 -15.94 1.04
N ILE A 4 -6.92 -14.61 1.16
CA ILE A 4 -6.95 -13.73 -0.04
C ILE A 4 -5.56 -13.67 -0.65
N ASN A 5 -4.50 -13.51 0.15
CA ASN A 5 -3.15 -13.40 -0.39
C ASN A 5 -2.75 -14.70 -1.11
N THR A 6 -3.05 -15.87 -0.53
CA THR A 6 -2.83 -17.16 -1.20
C THR A 6 -3.67 -17.34 -2.47
N ALA A 7 -4.87 -16.74 -2.55
CA ALA A 7 -5.72 -16.85 -3.74
C ALA A 7 -5.41 -15.81 -4.82
N ALA A 8 -4.89 -14.65 -4.43
CA ALA A 8 -4.60 -13.52 -5.32
C ALA A 8 -3.17 -13.55 -5.88
N PHE A 9 -2.24 -14.18 -5.16
CA PHE A 9 -0.85 -14.32 -5.57
C PHE A 9 -0.46 -15.79 -5.74
N PRO A 10 0.46 -16.10 -6.67
CA PRO A 10 0.86 -17.47 -6.97
C PRO A 10 1.70 -18.12 -5.85
N THR A 11 2.22 -17.32 -4.92
CA THR A 11 3.16 -17.70 -3.86
C THR A 11 2.62 -17.36 -2.47
N ARG A 12 3.24 -17.90 -1.41
CA ARG A 12 2.91 -17.55 -0.01
C ARG A 12 3.59 -16.27 0.46
N ASP A 13 4.52 -15.74 -0.33
CA ASP A 13 5.37 -14.60 -0.02
C ASP A 13 4.59 -13.39 0.51
N GLU A 14 3.43 -13.06 -0.09
CA GLU A 14 2.60 -11.94 0.35
C GLU A 14 1.85 -12.21 1.66
N ALA A 15 1.56 -13.47 1.96
CA ALA A 15 0.97 -13.86 3.22
C ALA A 15 2.02 -13.83 4.34
N ASP A 16 3.22 -14.35 4.06
CA ASP A 16 4.35 -14.37 4.99
C ASP A 16 4.87 -12.94 5.27
N LEU A 17 4.94 -12.08 4.23
CA LEU A 17 5.23 -10.64 4.36
C LEU A 17 4.28 -9.97 5.34
N VAL A 18 2.99 -10.23 5.19
CA VAL A 18 1.95 -9.66 6.04
C VAL A 18 2.09 -10.13 7.50
N ASP A 19 2.41 -11.40 7.71
CA ASP A 19 2.61 -11.94 9.05
C ASP A 19 3.88 -11.36 9.70
N ALA A 20 4.96 -11.18 8.94
CA ALA A 20 6.17 -10.49 9.38
C ALA A 20 5.92 -9.01 9.71
N LEU A 21 5.17 -8.29 8.87
CA LEU A 21 4.79 -6.90 9.12
C LEU A 21 3.91 -6.77 10.37
N ARG A 22 3.05 -7.75 10.67
CA ARG A 22 2.23 -7.76 11.89
C ARG A 22 3.06 -7.91 13.16
N ALA A 23 4.19 -8.62 13.08
CA ALA A 23 5.09 -8.79 14.21
C ALA A 23 5.97 -7.54 14.48
N ASP A 24 6.08 -6.63 13.52
CA ASP A 24 6.83 -5.38 13.64
C ASP A 24 5.94 -4.27 14.22
N ALA A 25 6.14 -3.95 15.50
CA ALA A 25 5.36 -2.94 16.21
C ALA A 25 5.57 -1.50 15.70
N GLU A 26 6.68 -1.22 15.01
CA GLU A 26 6.93 0.09 14.42
C GLU A 26 6.25 0.23 13.05
N ALA A 27 6.16 -0.88 12.30
CA ALA A 27 5.54 -0.94 10.98
C ALA A 27 4.01 -1.12 11.04
N TRP A 28 3.51 -1.92 12.00
CA TRP A 28 2.14 -2.38 12.03
C TRP A 28 1.17 -1.31 12.51
N LEU A 29 0.17 -1.01 11.67
CA LEU A 29 -0.91 -0.07 11.96
C LEU A 29 -2.24 -0.83 11.90
N PRO A 30 -2.77 -1.33 13.04
CA PRO A 30 -3.89 -2.28 13.05
C PRO A 30 -5.14 -1.84 12.28
N GLU A 31 -5.40 -0.52 12.25
CA GLU A 31 -6.58 0.08 11.62
C GLU A 31 -6.39 0.37 10.12
N LEU A 32 -5.19 0.13 9.58
CA LEU A 32 -4.87 0.43 8.18
C LEU A 32 -4.72 -0.83 7.32
N GLY A 33 -5.43 -1.89 7.69
CA GLY A 33 -5.68 -3.05 6.84
C GLY A 33 -7.18 -3.20 6.59
N HIS A 34 -7.58 -3.34 5.32
CA HIS A 34 -8.99 -3.54 4.96
C HIS A 34 -9.18 -4.76 4.08
N VAL A 35 -10.32 -5.43 4.28
CA VAL A 35 -10.84 -6.48 3.40
C VAL A 35 -12.12 -5.97 2.77
N ALA A 36 -12.27 -6.14 1.45
CA ALA A 36 -13.55 -6.04 0.79
C ALA A 36 -14.18 -7.43 0.73
N GLU A 37 -15.44 -7.54 1.13
CA GLU A 37 -16.23 -8.78 1.08
C GLU A 37 -17.12 -8.80 -0.16
N ALA A 38 -17.31 -9.98 -0.74
CA ALA A 38 -18.29 -10.25 -1.77
C ALA A 38 -19.70 -10.39 -1.16
N PRO A 39 -20.77 -10.38 -1.98
CA PRO A 39 -22.15 -10.51 -1.49
C PRO A 39 -22.44 -11.80 -0.69
N ASP A 40 -21.65 -12.85 -0.91
CA ASP A 40 -21.72 -14.13 -0.19
C ASP A 40 -20.90 -14.13 1.12
N GLY A 41 -20.30 -13.00 1.50
CA GLY A 41 -19.43 -12.84 2.67
C GLY A 41 -18.01 -13.37 2.44
N SER A 42 -17.70 -13.90 1.25
CA SER A 42 -16.34 -14.35 0.96
C SER A 42 -15.39 -13.16 0.77
N PRO A 43 -14.11 -13.30 1.13
CA PRO A 43 -13.19 -12.17 1.10
C PRO A 43 -12.71 -11.96 -0.36
N ALA A 44 -13.03 -10.79 -0.93
CA ALA A 44 -12.86 -10.49 -2.36
C ALA A 44 -11.56 -9.72 -2.68
N ALA A 45 -11.15 -8.80 -1.80
CA ALA A 45 -9.91 -8.05 -1.95
C ALA A 45 -9.33 -7.65 -0.60
N TYR A 46 -8.04 -7.36 -0.56
CA TYR A 46 -7.31 -6.94 0.63
C TYR A 46 -6.35 -5.80 0.29
N ALA A 47 -6.20 -4.83 1.18
CA ALA A 47 -5.14 -3.83 1.11
C ALA A 47 -4.59 -3.52 2.51
N LEU A 48 -3.29 -3.20 2.55
CA LEU A 48 -2.56 -2.86 3.76
C LEU A 48 -1.78 -1.58 3.57
N LEU A 49 -1.82 -0.68 4.55
CA LEU A 49 -0.80 0.34 4.74
C LEU A 49 0.05 0.00 5.97
N THR A 50 1.35 0.10 5.81
CA THR A 50 2.33 -0.01 6.90
C THR A 50 3.19 1.22 7.01
N ARG A 51 3.73 1.49 8.19
CA ARG A 51 4.63 2.62 8.41
C ARG A 51 5.92 2.40 7.61
N CYS A 52 6.33 3.41 6.86
CA CYS A 52 7.64 3.52 6.23
C CYS A 52 8.22 4.92 6.51
N ARG A 53 9.39 5.23 5.95
CA ARG A 53 9.97 6.58 6.05
C ARG A 53 10.45 7.08 4.70
N VAL A 54 10.39 8.39 4.50
CA VAL A 54 11.05 9.09 3.39
C VAL A 54 12.03 10.09 3.99
N GLY A 55 13.33 9.86 3.77
CA GLY A 55 14.32 10.45 4.67
C GLY A 55 13.97 10.06 6.10
N ASP A 56 13.87 11.02 7.03
CA ASP A 56 13.47 10.74 8.42
C ASP A 56 11.98 10.95 8.72
N ALA A 57 11.22 11.45 7.75
CA ALA A 57 9.79 11.71 7.91
C ALA A 57 8.95 10.42 7.82
N PRO A 58 7.90 10.27 8.64
CA PRO A 58 6.98 9.15 8.54
C PRO A 58 6.14 9.25 7.27
N ALA A 59 5.89 8.09 6.65
CA ALA A 59 4.96 7.93 5.54
C ALA A 59 4.35 6.53 5.57
N LEU A 60 3.45 6.20 4.65
CA LEU A 60 2.86 4.87 4.55
C LEU A 60 3.24 4.17 3.25
N ALA A 61 3.48 2.86 3.31
CA ALA A 61 3.64 2.00 2.15
C ALA A 61 2.36 1.19 1.92
N LEU A 62 1.77 1.29 0.73
CA LEU A 62 0.62 0.50 0.28
C LEU A 62 1.09 -0.83 -0.30
N ALA A 63 1.14 -1.86 0.54
CA ALA A 63 1.46 -3.22 0.12
C ALA A 63 1.16 -4.23 1.24
N PRO A 64 0.62 -5.43 0.91
CA PRO A 64 0.16 -5.82 -0.42
C PRO A 64 -1.22 -5.21 -0.75
N VAL A 65 -1.56 -5.20 -2.04
CA VAL A 65 -2.94 -5.04 -2.54
C VAL A 65 -3.30 -6.28 -3.33
N ALA A 66 -4.30 -7.01 -2.86
CA ALA A 66 -4.68 -8.32 -3.37
C ALA A 66 -6.14 -8.29 -3.83
N THR A 67 -6.47 -8.94 -4.95
CA THR A 67 -7.86 -9.16 -5.37
C THR A 67 -8.00 -10.58 -5.85
N SER A 68 -8.96 -11.30 -5.28
CA SER A 68 -9.31 -12.66 -5.69
C SER A 68 -9.63 -12.71 -7.18
N PRO A 69 -9.10 -13.69 -7.95
CA PRO A 69 -9.34 -13.81 -9.39
C PRO A 69 -10.83 -13.76 -9.77
N ALA A 70 -11.69 -14.37 -8.95
CA ALA A 70 -13.14 -14.41 -9.17
C ALA A 70 -13.81 -13.02 -9.11
N TYR A 71 -13.16 -12.03 -8.48
CA TYR A 71 -13.67 -10.67 -8.28
C TYR A 71 -12.79 -9.59 -8.92
N GLN A 72 -11.82 -9.99 -9.75
CA GLN A 72 -11.03 -9.04 -10.53
C GLN A 72 -11.90 -8.29 -11.55
N ARG A 73 -11.52 -7.05 -11.84
CA ARG A 73 -12.23 -6.14 -12.77
C ARG A 73 -13.70 -5.83 -12.40
N GLN A 74 -14.15 -6.23 -11.21
CA GLN A 74 -15.51 -5.95 -10.69
C GLN A 74 -15.53 -4.82 -9.65
N GLY A 75 -14.39 -4.19 -9.40
CA GLY A 75 -14.28 -3.01 -8.50
C GLY A 75 -13.79 -3.31 -7.09
N ALA A 76 -13.71 -4.58 -6.66
CA ALA A 76 -13.28 -4.96 -5.30
C ALA A 76 -11.90 -4.38 -4.92
N GLY A 77 -10.90 -4.50 -5.82
CA GLY A 77 -9.58 -3.92 -5.62
C GLY A 77 -9.59 -2.38 -5.50
N GLN A 78 -10.50 -1.70 -6.19
CA GLN A 78 -10.63 -0.25 -6.06
C GLN A 78 -11.31 0.14 -4.75
N ALA A 79 -12.34 -0.61 -4.34
CA ALA A 79 -13.06 -0.37 -3.11
C ALA A 79 -12.13 -0.48 -1.90
N VAL A 80 -11.30 -1.54 -1.83
CA VAL A 80 -10.41 -1.76 -0.70
C VAL A 80 -9.27 -0.73 -0.63
N VAL A 81 -8.71 -0.32 -1.78
CA VAL A 81 -7.70 0.76 -1.83
C VAL A 81 -8.30 2.09 -1.39
N ARG A 82 -9.51 2.44 -1.83
CA ARG A 82 -10.19 3.66 -1.36
C ARG A 82 -10.46 3.62 0.15
N ALA A 83 -10.88 2.47 0.67
CA ALA A 83 -11.12 2.29 2.10
C ALA A 83 -9.87 2.55 2.94
N VAL A 84 -8.74 1.91 2.60
CA VAL A 84 -7.49 2.07 3.36
C VAL A 84 -6.90 3.49 3.26
N LEU A 85 -7.02 4.14 2.09
CA LEU A 85 -6.60 5.53 1.94
C LEU A 85 -7.47 6.51 2.73
N ASN A 86 -8.78 6.25 2.83
CA ASN A 86 -9.67 7.05 3.67
C ASN A 86 -9.37 6.85 5.16
N ALA A 87 -9.08 5.62 5.58
CA ALA A 87 -8.64 5.34 6.95
C ALA A 87 -7.34 6.09 7.30
N ALA A 88 -6.36 6.11 6.38
CA ALA A 88 -5.14 6.88 6.56
C ALA A 88 -5.42 8.39 6.70
N ARG A 89 -6.28 8.97 5.85
CA ARG A 89 -6.69 10.38 5.97
C ARG A 89 -7.31 10.70 7.32
N MET A 90 -8.24 9.86 7.79
CA MET A 90 -8.90 10.06 9.09
C MET A 90 -7.94 10.01 10.27
N ARG A 91 -6.79 9.33 10.11
CA ARG A 91 -5.73 9.26 11.12
C ARG A 91 -4.70 10.39 11.02
N GLY A 92 -4.87 11.32 10.08
CA GLY A 92 -3.95 12.44 9.86
C GLY A 92 -2.64 12.04 9.20
N GLU A 93 -2.62 10.93 8.47
CA GLU A 93 -1.44 10.51 7.70
C GLU A 93 -1.35 11.34 6.42
N ALA A 94 -0.17 11.87 6.12
CA ALA A 94 0.01 12.88 5.06
C ALA A 94 0.45 12.29 3.71
N LEU A 95 1.13 11.14 3.70
CA LEU A 95 1.78 10.59 2.51
C LEU A 95 1.66 9.08 2.43
N VAL A 96 1.22 8.60 1.27
CA VAL A 96 1.20 7.16 0.92
C VAL A 96 2.07 6.95 -0.32
N LEU A 97 2.89 5.92 -0.27
CA LEU A 97 3.75 5.47 -1.35
C LEU A 97 3.35 4.08 -1.81
N VAL A 98 3.54 3.79 -3.10
CA VAL A 98 3.29 2.49 -3.67
C VAL A 98 4.30 2.20 -4.77
N LEU A 99 4.83 0.98 -4.76
CA LEU A 99 5.52 0.43 -5.93
C LEU A 99 4.51 -0.43 -6.69
N GLY A 100 4.15 -0.05 -7.91
CA GLY A 100 3.13 -0.78 -8.65
C GLY A 100 2.85 -0.27 -10.05
N HIS A 101 1.75 -0.74 -10.64
CA HIS A 101 1.46 -0.51 -12.06
C HIS A 101 1.12 0.95 -12.36
N PRO A 102 1.82 1.61 -13.30
CA PRO A 102 1.64 3.03 -13.63
C PRO A 102 0.27 3.35 -14.21
N GLU A 103 -0.49 2.36 -14.68
CA GLU A 103 -1.87 2.55 -15.18
C GLU A 103 -2.95 2.25 -14.12
N TYR A 104 -2.57 1.61 -13.01
CA TYR A 104 -3.50 1.27 -11.95
C TYR A 104 -3.65 2.40 -10.94
N TYR A 105 -2.56 2.81 -10.30
CA TYR A 105 -2.63 3.70 -9.15
C TYR A 105 -3.02 5.16 -9.45
N PRO A 106 -2.80 5.74 -10.65
CA PRO A 106 -3.25 7.10 -10.93
C PRO A 106 -4.75 7.33 -10.80
N ARG A 107 -5.58 6.29 -10.89
CA ARG A 107 -7.04 6.39 -10.67
C ARG A 107 -7.43 6.79 -9.23
N PHE A 108 -6.49 6.67 -8.28
CA PHE A 108 -6.67 7.10 -6.88
C PHE A 108 -5.96 8.44 -6.60
N GLY A 109 -5.34 9.06 -7.60
CA GLY A 109 -4.59 10.32 -7.46
C GLY A 109 -3.08 10.14 -7.25
N PHE A 110 -2.56 8.92 -7.32
CA PHE A 110 -1.11 8.69 -7.26
C PHE A 110 -0.42 9.30 -8.49
N VAL A 111 0.77 9.86 -8.26
CA VAL A 111 1.67 10.39 -9.31
C VAL A 111 3.08 9.83 -9.09
N PRO A 112 3.99 9.85 -10.08
CA PRO A 112 5.38 9.44 -9.88
C PRO A 112 6.01 10.15 -8.68
N ALA A 113 6.63 9.37 -7.79
CA ALA A 113 7.18 9.86 -6.51
C ALA A 113 8.39 10.79 -6.71
N SER A 114 9.08 10.65 -7.84
CA SER A 114 10.17 11.53 -8.29
C SER A 114 9.76 12.99 -8.41
N ARG A 115 8.46 13.28 -8.63
CA ARG A 115 7.92 14.66 -8.62
C ARG A 115 8.11 15.37 -7.28
N TYR A 116 8.26 14.61 -6.20
CA TYR A 116 8.52 15.11 -4.85
C TYR A 116 9.98 14.86 -4.42
N GLY A 117 10.86 14.44 -5.32
CA GLY A 117 12.23 14.08 -5.00
C GLY A 117 12.36 12.80 -4.17
N ILE A 118 11.34 11.93 -4.20
CA ILE A 118 11.34 10.66 -3.49
C ILE A 118 11.83 9.55 -4.42
N ARG A 119 12.73 8.69 -3.93
CA ARG A 119 13.33 7.60 -4.71
C ARG A 119 13.44 6.30 -3.91
N PRO A 120 13.30 5.14 -4.55
CA PRO A 120 13.58 3.85 -3.93
C PRO A 120 15.08 3.64 -3.69
N GLY A 121 15.41 2.71 -2.79
CA GLY A 121 16.78 2.25 -2.52
C GLY A 121 17.32 1.25 -3.55
N PHE A 122 16.49 0.85 -4.52
CA PHE A 122 16.75 -0.16 -5.54
C PHE A 122 16.28 0.33 -6.91
N GLU A 123 16.73 -0.31 -7.98
CA GLU A 123 16.44 0.11 -9.35
C GLU A 123 15.04 -0.34 -9.79
N VAL A 124 14.21 0.61 -10.21
CA VAL A 124 12.89 0.42 -10.81
C VAL A 124 12.61 1.54 -11.81
N PRO A 125 11.69 1.33 -12.78
CA PRO A 125 11.19 2.43 -13.61
C PRO A 125 10.61 3.56 -12.76
N ASP A 126 10.82 4.81 -13.17
CA ASP A 126 10.39 6.00 -12.42
C ASP A 126 8.86 6.01 -12.19
N GLU A 127 8.12 5.58 -13.21
CA GLU A 127 6.67 5.51 -13.20
C GLU A 127 6.10 4.42 -12.27
N ALA A 128 6.92 3.46 -11.83
CA ALA A 128 6.47 2.38 -10.96
C ALA A 128 6.41 2.81 -9.49
N MET A 129 7.28 3.73 -9.06
CA MET A 129 7.28 4.26 -7.71
C MET A 129 6.41 5.52 -7.66
N MET A 130 5.28 5.44 -6.96
CA MET A 130 4.28 6.51 -6.95
C MET A 130 3.97 6.99 -5.54
N ALA A 131 3.55 8.24 -5.43
CA ALA A 131 3.17 8.92 -4.21
C ALA A 131 1.76 9.53 -4.32
N LEU A 132 1.01 9.48 -3.22
CA LEU A 132 -0.25 10.16 -3.03
C LEU A 132 -0.14 11.03 -1.77
N VAL A 133 -0.28 12.34 -1.96
CA VAL A 133 -0.39 13.30 -0.86
C VAL A 133 -1.84 13.26 -0.37
N LEU A 134 -2.01 12.94 0.90
CA LEU A 134 -3.31 12.87 1.58
C LEU A 134 -3.66 14.18 2.29
N ASP A 135 -2.63 14.90 2.76
CA ASP A 135 -2.73 16.20 3.42
C ASP A 135 -1.62 17.11 2.85
N ASP A 136 -2.02 18.16 2.13
CA ASP A 136 -1.12 19.13 1.49
C ASP A 136 -0.77 20.31 2.39
N SER A 137 -1.31 20.36 3.62
CA SER A 137 -0.90 21.33 4.63
C SER A 137 0.48 21.01 5.24
N VAL A 138 0.93 19.75 5.07
CA VAL A 138 2.23 19.26 5.52
C VAL A 138 3.19 19.22 4.33
N PRO A 139 4.42 19.77 4.45
CA PRO A 139 5.43 19.65 3.39
C PRO A 139 5.73 18.19 3.06
N VAL A 140 5.69 17.84 1.77
CA VAL A 140 6.04 16.49 1.31
C VAL A 140 7.54 16.27 1.49
N PRO A 141 7.98 15.25 2.25
CA PRO A 141 9.40 14.95 2.42
C PRO A 141 10.02 14.47 1.11
N ALA A 142 11.30 14.75 0.93
CA ALA A 142 12.11 14.26 -0.18
C ALA A 142 13.18 13.28 0.33
N GLY A 143 13.71 12.44 -0.56
CA GLY A 143 14.81 11.53 -0.26
C GLY A 143 14.47 10.06 -0.50
N MET A 144 15.25 9.19 0.14
CA MET A 144 15.11 7.75 -0.05
C MET A 144 13.96 7.20 0.80
N ILE A 145 13.08 6.40 0.21
CA ILE A 145 12.12 5.59 0.98
C ILE A 145 12.84 4.45 1.71
N ARG A 146 12.46 4.21 2.95
CA ARG A 146 12.88 3.07 3.76
C ARG A 146 11.65 2.27 4.18
N TYR A 147 11.58 1.04 3.70
CA TYR A 147 10.53 0.09 4.07
C TYR A 147 10.87 -0.62 5.39
N PRO A 148 9.87 -1.17 6.08
CA PRO A 148 10.11 -2.18 7.13
C PRO A 148 10.99 -3.32 6.61
N ALA A 149 11.82 -3.89 7.49
CA ALA A 149 12.75 -4.96 7.13
C ALA A 149 12.06 -6.17 6.48
N ALA A 150 10.78 -6.41 6.81
CA ALA A 150 9.96 -7.46 6.23
C ALA A 150 9.84 -7.39 4.69
N PHE A 151 9.99 -6.21 4.08
CA PHE A 151 9.96 -6.07 2.62
C PHE A 151 11.25 -6.55 1.92
N GLY A 152 12.36 -6.72 2.66
CA GLY A 152 13.61 -7.27 2.12
C GLY A 152 14.35 -6.37 1.12
N VAL A 153 14.07 -5.05 1.13
CA VAL A 153 14.64 -4.04 0.21
C VAL A 153 15.26 -2.85 0.93
#